data_AF-A0A926EUH3-F1
#
_entry.id   AF-A0A926EUH3-F1
#
_cell.length_a   1.000
_cell.length_b   1.000
_cell.length_c   1.000
_cell.angle_alpha   90.00
_cell.angle_beta   90.00
_cell.angle_gamma   90.00
#
_symmetry.space_group_name_H-M   'P 1'
#
loop_
_entity.id
_entity.type
_entity.pdbx_description
1 polymer ?
#
loop_
_entity_poly.entity_id
_entity_poly.type
_entity_poly.pdbx_seq_one_letter_code
_entity_poly.pdbx_strand_id
1 'polypeptide(L)' 'MRIEKARNVIKYVGPKGGFRYISYEYISEDGITNHVSNGSKSDADKLIGVFNQYGINVVIKTI' A
#
# COMPACT_ATOMS: atom_id res chain seq x y z
N MET A 1 10.22 -10.35 -0.42
CA MET A 1 8.93 -9.74 -0.04
C MET A 1 7.84 -10.38 -0.88
N ARG A 2 6.86 -11.05 -0.27
CA ARG A 2 5.72 -11.63 -1.00
C ARG A 2 4.60 -10.59 -1.08
N ILE A 3 4.66 -9.73 -2.10
CA ILE A 3 3.63 -8.70 -2.33
C ILE A 3 2.25 -9.34 -2.54
N GLU A 4 2.18 -10.59 -3.03
CA GLU A 4 0.90 -11.28 -3.20
C GLU A 4 0.14 -11.52 -1.88
N LYS A 5 0.81 -11.39 -0.73
CA LYS A 5 0.21 -11.50 0.59
C LYS A 5 -0.08 -10.14 1.23
N ALA A 6 0.05 -9.04 0.48
CA ALA A 6 -0.23 -7.71 1.01
C ALA A 6 -1.72 -7.59 1.37
N ARG A 7 -1.98 -7.03 2.54
CA ARG A 7 -3.32 -6.79 3.11
C ARG A 7 -3.40 -5.36 3.63
N ASN A 8 -4.62 -4.92 3.90
CA ASN A 8 -4.88 -3.59 4.45
C ASN A 8 -4.20 -2.47 3.65
N VAL A 9 -4.24 -2.58 2.32
CA VAL A 9 -3.60 -1.60 1.43
C VAL A 9 -4.44 -0.32 1.40
N ILE A 10 -3.89 0.76 1.95
CA ILE A 10 -4.56 2.05 2.06
C ILE A 10 -3.69 3.15 1.45
N LYS A 11 -4.22 3.86 0.46
CA LYS A 11 -3.67 5.10 -0.07
C LYS A 11 -4.26 6.28 0.71
N TYR A 12 -3.41 7.00 1.42
CA TYR A 12 -3.80 8.21 2.14
C TYR A 12 -3.63 9.45 1.26
N VAL A 13 -4.68 10.26 1.20
CA VAL A 13 -4.72 11.55 0.51
C VAL A 13 -5.07 12.66 1.49
N GLY A 14 -4.61 13.87 1.23
CA GLY A 14 -5.00 15.05 2.00
C GLY A 14 -6.40 15.54 1.62
N PRO A 15 -6.92 16.57 2.30
CA PRO A 15 -8.30 17.06 2.13
C PRO A 15 -8.61 17.55 0.71
N LYS A 16 -7.57 17.95 -0.04
CA LYS A 16 -7.65 18.41 -1.42
C LYS A 16 -7.23 17.34 -2.45
N GLY A 17 -7.14 16.08 -2.05
CA GLY A 17 -6.78 14.95 -2.93
C GLY A 17 -5.27 14.75 -3.17
N GLY A 18 -4.41 15.55 -2.54
CA GLY A 18 -2.96 15.40 -2.65
C GLY A 18 -2.47 14.11 -2.00
N PHE A 19 -1.66 13.32 -2.70
CA PHE A 19 -1.06 12.09 -2.14
C PHE A 19 -0.25 12.41 -0.88
N ARG A 20 -0.39 11.56 0.16
CA ARG A 20 0.40 11.64 1.38
C ARG A 20 1.35 10.45 1.48
N TYR A 21 0.79 9.25 1.54
CA TYR A 21 1.55 8.00 1.58
C TYR A 21 0.62 6.83 1.25
N ILE A 22 1.20 5.69 0.93
CA ILE A 22 0.50 4.40 0.93
C ILE A 22 0.94 3.60 2.14
N SER A 23 0.03 2.84 2.74
CA SER A 23 0.32 1.92 3.82
C SER A 23 -0.25 0.55 3.50
N TYR A 24 0.47 -0.50 3.87
CA TYR A 24 0.03 -1.88 3.69
C TYR A 24 0.77 -2.80 4.65
N GLU A 25 0.25 -4.01 4.80
CA GLU A 25 0.80 -5.03 5.68
C GLU A 25 1.11 -6.29 4.89
N TYR A 26 2.19 -7.00 5.22
CA TYR A 26 2.47 -8.31 4.63
C TYR A 26 3.12 -9.23 5.65
N ILE A 27 2.96 -10.55 5.43
CA ILE A 27 3.59 -11.57 6.27
C ILE A 27 4.92 -11.96 5.63
N SER A 28 6.03 -11.83 6.36
CA SER A 28 7.36 -12.30 5.92
C SER A 28 7.42 -13.83 5.92
N GLU A 29 8.48 -14.40 5.36
CA GLU A 29 8.63 -15.87 5.32
C GLU A 29 8.76 -16.48 6.72
N ASP A 30 9.22 -15.68 7.68
CA ASP A 30 9.39 -16.00 9.09
C ASP A 30 8.08 -15.89 9.89
N GLY A 31 6.96 -15.60 9.22
CA GLY A 31 5.64 -15.46 9.83
C GLY A 31 5.39 -14.11 10.50
N ILE A 32 6.31 -13.15 10.38
CA ILE A 32 6.18 -11.83 11.02
C ILE A 32 5.30 -10.91 10.16
N THR A 33 4.31 -10.29 10.79
CA THR A 33 3.52 -9.24 10.13
C THR A 33 4.31 -7.94 10.12
N ASN A 34 4.57 -7.44 8.92
CA ASN A 34 5.30 -6.20 8.68
C ASN A 34 4.33 -5.12 8.22
N HIS A 35 4.44 -3.93 8.82
CA HIS A 35 3.70 -2.75 8.41
C HIS A 35 4.64 -1.85 7.60
N VAL A 36 4.20 -1.46 6.41
CA VAL A 36 4.96 -0.57 5.54
C VAL A 36 4.17 0.70 5.29
N SER A 37 4.88 1.82 5.27
CA SER A 37 4.39 3.10 4.79
C SER A 37 5.38 3.69 3.80
N ASN A 38 4.91 4.13 2.63
CA ASN A 38 5.73 4.76 1.61
C ASN A 38 5.14 6.13 1.21
N GLY A 39 5.91 7.20 1.46
CA GLY A 39 5.56 8.59 1.12
C GLY A 39 6.04 9.05 -0.26
N SER A 40 6.76 8.22 -1.01
CA SER A 40 7.16 8.49 -2.40
C SER A 40 5.99 8.21 -3.34
N LYS A 41 5.48 9.25 -4.01
CA LYS A 41 4.34 9.12 -4.93
C LYS A 41 4.66 8.18 -6.09
N SER A 42 5.86 8.30 -6.68
CA SER A 42 6.28 7.47 -7.81
C SER A 42 6.37 5.99 -7.45
N ASP A 43 6.82 5.66 -6.23
CA ASP A 43 6.91 4.27 -5.79
C ASP A 43 5.55 3.74 -5.34
N ALA A 44 4.72 4.60 -4.75
CA ALA A 44 3.33 4.26 -4.43
C ALA A 44 2.53 3.93 -5.69
N ASP A 45 2.67 4.70 -6.77
CA ASP A 45 1.98 4.43 -8.04
C ASP A 45 2.44 3.09 -8.65
N LYS A 46 3.73 2.75 -8.57
CA LYS A 46 4.24 1.42 -8.96
C LYS A 46 3.64 0.31 -8.08
N LEU A 47 3.65 0.48 -6.76
CA LEU A 47 3.09 -0.49 -5.81
C LEU A 47 1.60 -0.72 -6.04
N ILE A 48 0.82 0.34 -6.29
CA ILE A 48 -0.60 0.24 -6.64
C ILE A 48 -0.78 -0.57 -7.92
N GLY A 49 0.07 -0.36 -8.93
CA GLY A 49 0.07 -1.16 -10.14
C GLY A 49 0.26 -2.65 -9.84
N VAL A 50 1.23 -2.99 -8.99
CA VAL A 50 1.48 -4.38 -8.57
C VAL A 50 0.30 -4.94 -7.77
N PHE A 51 -0.27 -4.20 -6.82
CA PHE A 51 -1.44 -4.63 -6.05
C PHE A 51 -2.63 -4.92 -6.95
N ASN A 52 -2.90 -4.06 -7.93
CA ASN A 52 -3.98 -4.26 -8.91
C ASN A 52 -3.74 -5.51 -9.78
N GLN A 53 -2.49 -5.79 -10.18
CA GLN A 53 -2.15 -7.01 -10.93
C GLN A 53 -2.46 -8.28 -10.13
N TYR A 54 -2.30 -8.25 -8.81
CA TYR A 54 -2.65 -9.35 -7.91
C TYR A 54 -4.12 -9.34 -7.46
N GLY A 55 -4.95 -8.42 -7.96
CA GLY A 55 -6.35 -8.28 -7.54
C GLY A 55 -6.51 -7.80 -6.09
N ILE A 56 -5.48 -7.17 -5.52
CA ILE A 56 -5.48 -6.64 -4.16
C ILE A 56 -6.15 -5.26 -4.19
N ASN A 57 -7.24 -5.12 -3.44
CA ASN A 57 -7.98 -3.87 -3.37
C ASN A 57 -7.18 -2.78 -2.63
N VAL A 58 -7.07 -1.60 -3.25
CA VAL A 58 -6.46 -0.41 -2.65
C VAL A 58 -7.55 0.54 -2.17
N VAL A 59 -7.67 0.70 -0.85
CA VAL A 59 -8.64 1.62 -0.25
C VAL A 59 -8.07 3.03 -0.23
N ILE A 60 -8.86 4.02 -0.60
CA ILE A 60 -8.46 5.44 -0.50
C ILE A 60 -9.04 6.01 0.79
N LYS A 61 -8.20 6.65 1.62
CA LYS A 61 -8.61 7.37 2.83
C LYS A 61 -8.10 8.80 2.82
N THR A 62 -8.93 9.71 3.32
CA THR A 62 -8.55 11.11 3.50
C THR A 62 -8.04 11.33 4.93
N ILE A 63 -6.95 12.06 5.08
CA ILE A 63 -6.42 12.55 6.37
C ILE A 63 -6.47 14.07 6.45
#